data_AF-A0A2K0TNH5-F1
#
_entry.id   AF-A0A2K0TNH5-F1
#
_cell.length_a   1.000
_cell.length_b   1.000
_cell.length_c   1.000
_cell.angle_alpha   90.00
_cell.angle_beta   90.00
_cell.angle_gamma   90.00
#
_symmetry.space_group_name_H-M   'P 1'
#
loop_
_entity.id
_entity.type
_entity.pdbx_description
1 polymer ?
#
loop_
_entity_poly.entity_id
_entity_poly.type
_entity_poly.pdbx_seq_one_letter_code
_entity_poly.pdbx_strand_id
1 'polypeptide(L)'
;MDELRKRYDTIRVYGRRGILYELDLHACWVYINSNCSPITHPFRQFINGLKVQKQDTWKTCIRDGYGRPLNKENLCDALLALDDMAPWVTYTLRSRPNDPYGPIDDEFGTTLAPDDAYQRQVIIAAAQLSRIIGRKLELEFYDQLKRDLANPSICHELVLDVGHTIMSLRRRLTQWTYHWESVSPSTSPEPESHVDHGRDGTSRSRLKNLCQVLYVYFCYMRRRLPANEQESIRTMMVLYPDREEEVQESFPRYESIDGFEEWLQFTDQPTTETEMDSDQM
;
A
#
# COMPACT_ATOMS: atom_id res chain seq x y z
N MET A 1 -14.35 -13.96 -12.66
CA MET A 1 -14.88 -13.93 -11.28
C MET A 1 -15.94 -15.00 -11.03
N ASP A 2 -16.95 -15.19 -11.88
CA ASP A 2 -18.03 -16.17 -11.65
C ASP A 2 -17.57 -17.63 -11.54
N GLU A 3 -16.62 -18.06 -12.36
CA GLU A 3 -16.07 -19.42 -12.25
C GLU A 3 -15.13 -19.57 -11.04
N LEU A 4 -14.40 -18.52 -10.69
CA LEU A 4 -13.45 -18.52 -9.57
C LEU A 4 -14.20 -18.67 -8.23
N ARG A 5 -15.27 -17.89 -8.02
CA ARG A 5 -16.09 -17.93 -6.80
C ARG A 5 -16.86 -19.25 -6.59
N LYS A 6 -17.01 -20.08 -7.63
CA LYS A 6 -17.66 -21.39 -7.49
C LYS A 6 -16.77 -22.38 -6.76
N ARG A 7 -15.45 -22.25 -6.93
CA ARG A 7 -14.44 -23.19 -6.44
C ARG A 7 -13.68 -22.68 -5.21
N TYR A 8 -13.49 -21.36 -5.14
CA TYR A 8 -12.67 -20.72 -4.11
C TYR A 8 -13.47 -19.66 -3.36
N ASP A 9 -13.17 -19.51 -2.06
CA ASP A 9 -13.77 -18.48 -1.22
C ASP A 9 -12.91 -17.23 -1.13
N THR A 10 -11.58 -17.40 -1.14
CA THR A 10 -10.67 -16.33 -0.74
C THR A 10 -9.39 -16.37 -1.56
N ILE A 11 -8.90 -15.19 -1.94
CA ILE A 11 -7.52 -15.03 -2.41
C ILE A 11 -6.69 -14.49 -1.25
N ARG A 12 -5.63 -15.18 -0.87
CA ARG A 12 -4.66 -14.70 0.11
C ARG A 12 -3.49 -14.07 -0.60
N VAL A 13 -3.06 -12.92 -0.10
CA VAL A 13 -1.89 -12.21 -0.61
C VAL A 13 -0.80 -12.30 0.42
N TYR A 14 0.33 -12.88 0.03
CA TYR A 14 1.49 -13.09 0.87
C TYR A 14 2.59 -12.10 0.48
N GLY A 15 3.22 -11.54 1.51
CA GLY A 15 4.52 -10.90 1.42
C GLY A 15 5.59 -11.80 2.05
N ARG A 16 6.78 -11.25 2.24
CA ARG A 16 7.94 -12.00 2.76
C ARG A 16 7.72 -12.60 4.17
N ARG A 17 6.98 -11.89 5.04
CA ARG A 17 6.76 -12.28 6.45
C ARG A 17 5.41 -12.97 6.72
N GLY A 18 4.66 -13.32 5.68
CA GLY A 18 3.38 -14.02 5.80
C GLY A 18 2.25 -13.33 5.06
N ILE A 19 1.02 -13.57 5.51
CA ILE A 19 -0.20 -13.04 4.89
C ILE A 19 -0.28 -11.54 5.14
N LEU A 20 -0.40 -10.77 4.06
CA LEU A 20 -0.64 -9.32 4.11
C LEU A 20 -2.13 -9.04 4.35
N TYR A 21 -2.98 -9.64 3.52
CA TYR A 21 -4.43 -9.50 3.59
C TYR A 21 -5.11 -10.64 2.82
N GLU A 22 -6.40 -10.79 3.05
CA GLU A 22 -7.26 -11.73 2.35
C GLU A 22 -8.35 -10.98 1.57
N LEU A 23 -8.64 -11.42 0.34
CA LEU A 23 -9.75 -10.93 -0.47
C LEU A 23 -10.87 -11.98 -0.50
N ASP A 24 -12.04 -11.63 0.02
CA ASP A 24 -13.24 -12.46 -0.07
C ASP A 24 -13.83 -12.36 -1.48
N LEU A 25 -13.79 -13.47 -2.23
CA LEU A 25 -14.22 -13.52 -3.63
C LEU A 25 -15.71 -13.27 -3.81
N HIS A 26 -16.52 -13.72 -2.86
CA HIS A 26 -17.97 -13.53 -2.91
C HIS A 26 -18.32 -12.07 -2.66
N ALA A 27 -17.77 -11.47 -1.60
CA ALA A 27 -17.94 -10.07 -1.28
C ALA A 27 -17.42 -9.17 -2.41
N CYS A 28 -16.23 -9.45 -2.96
CA CYS A 28 -15.69 -8.76 -4.13
C CYS A 28 -16.68 -8.80 -5.30
N TRP A 29 -17.23 -9.97 -5.61
CA TRP A 29 -18.18 -10.11 -6.71
C TRP A 29 -19.48 -9.33 -6.47
N VAL A 30 -20.06 -9.41 -5.26
CA VAL A 30 -21.26 -8.63 -4.88
C VAL A 30 -20.98 -7.15 -5.00
N TYR A 31 -19.84 -6.69 -4.50
CA TYR A 31 -19.42 -5.30 -4.54
C TYR A 31 -19.30 -4.80 -5.99
N ILE A 32 -18.55 -5.52 -6.83
CA ILE A 32 -18.32 -5.14 -8.23
C ILE A 32 -19.64 -5.09 -9.00
N ASN A 33 -20.49 -6.13 -8.89
CA ASN A 33 -21.76 -6.16 -9.63
C ASN A 33 -22.78 -5.12 -9.15
N SER A 34 -22.72 -4.70 -7.89
CA SER A 34 -23.65 -3.71 -7.35
C SER A 34 -23.22 -2.27 -7.63
N ASN A 35 -21.90 -2.03 -7.77
CA ASN A 35 -21.33 -0.68 -7.78
C ASN A 35 -20.60 -0.31 -9.08
N CYS A 36 -20.28 -1.29 -9.93
CA CYS A 36 -19.59 -1.04 -11.19
C CYS A 36 -20.60 -1.06 -12.33
N SER A 37 -20.63 0.01 -13.11
CA SER A 37 -21.44 0.08 -14.33
C SER A 37 -20.99 -1.02 -15.31
N PRO A 38 -21.91 -1.66 -16.05
CA PRO A 38 -21.56 -2.61 -17.11
C PRO A 38 -20.87 -1.92 -18.31
N ILE A 39 -20.76 -0.59 -18.30
CA ILE A 39 -20.09 0.19 -19.33
C ILE A 39 -18.57 0.02 -19.19
N THR A 40 -17.93 -0.37 -20.28
CA THR A 40 -16.47 -0.47 -20.35
C THR A 40 -15.84 0.91 -20.21
N HIS A 41 -15.09 1.11 -19.12
CA HIS A 41 -14.28 2.31 -18.90
C HIS A 41 -12.80 1.93 -18.86
N PRO A 42 -11.88 2.81 -19.30
CA PRO A 42 -10.47 2.65 -19.01
C PRO A 42 -10.27 2.46 -17.50
N PHE A 43 -9.57 1.40 -17.09
CA PHE A 43 -9.47 1.01 -15.68
C PHE A 43 -8.99 2.15 -14.77
N ARG A 44 -8.06 2.98 -15.26
CA ARG A 44 -7.57 4.17 -14.53
C ARG A 44 -8.67 5.20 -14.27
N GLN A 45 -9.53 5.46 -15.25
CA GLN A 45 -10.65 6.40 -15.09
C GLN A 45 -11.67 5.86 -14.10
N PHE A 46 -11.93 4.54 -14.16
CA PHE A 46 -12.78 3.86 -13.19
C PHE A 46 -12.26 4.02 -11.76
N ILE A 47 -10.99 3.67 -11.50
CA ILE A 47 -10.35 3.83 -10.17
C ILE A 47 -10.43 5.27 -9.68
N ASN A 48 -10.10 6.24 -10.53
CA ASN A 48 -10.14 7.66 -10.16
C ASN A 48 -11.56 8.16 -9.84
N GLY A 49 -12.57 7.56 -10.46
CA GLY A 49 -13.98 7.89 -10.26
C GLY A 49 -14.60 7.27 -9.01
N LEU A 50 -13.92 6.33 -8.34
CA LEU A 50 -14.40 5.72 -7.11
C LEU A 50 -14.55 6.76 -5.99
N LYS A 51 -15.65 6.63 -5.24
CA LYS A 51 -15.97 7.47 -4.07
C LYS A 51 -16.39 6.58 -2.91
N VAL A 52 -16.09 6.97 -1.66
CA VAL A 52 -16.66 6.29 -0.48
C VAL A 52 -18.12 6.71 -0.34
N GLN A 53 -19.01 5.73 -0.22
CA GLN A 53 -20.44 5.95 0.04
C GLN A 53 -20.81 5.30 1.37
N LYS A 54 -21.73 5.92 2.13
CA LYS A 54 -22.12 5.45 3.47
C LYS A 54 -22.70 4.01 3.49
N GLN A 55 -23.24 3.53 2.38
CA GLN A 55 -23.84 2.20 2.24
C GLN A 55 -22.94 1.21 1.48
N ASP A 56 -21.68 1.55 1.29
CA ASP A 56 -20.79 0.73 0.49
C ASP A 56 -20.30 -0.52 1.26
N THR A 57 -20.40 -1.69 0.64
CA THR A 57 -20.06 -3.00 1.23
C THR A 57 -18.61 -3.40 1.00
N TRP A 58 -17.78 -2.55 0.37
CA TRP A 58 -16.38 -2.87 0.02
C TRP A 58 -15.53 -3.37 1.20
N LYS A 59 -15.81 -2.94 2.44
CA LYS A 59 -15.07 -3.39 3.65
C LYS A 59 -15.21 -4.89 3.91
N THR A 60 -16.25 -5.53 3.37
CA THR A 60 -16.43 -6.99 3.45
C THR A 60 -15.53 -7.74 2.46
N CYS A 61 -14.99 -7.05 1.46
CA CYS A 61 -14.11 -7.63 0.45
C CYS A 61 -12.71 -7.95 0.98
N ILE A 62 -12.30 -7.34 2.08
CA ILE A 62 -10.94 -7.46 2.62
C ILE A 62 -10.93 -7.83 4.09
N ARG A 63 -10.02 -8.73 4.46
CA ARG A 63 -9.63 -9.04 5.83
C ARG A 63 -8.15 -8.77 6.01
N ASP A 64 -7.74 -8.48 7.23
CA ASP A 64 -6.31 -8.46 7.55
C ASP A 64 -5.71 -9.87 7.44
N GLY A 65 -4.38 -9.97 7.52
CA GLY A 65 -3.67 -11.24 7.46
C GLY A 65 -4.02 -12.26 8.56
N TYR A 66 -4.87 -11.89 9.52
CA TYR A 66 -5.37 -12.73 10.61
C TYR A 66 -6.86 -13.05 10.47
N GLY A 67 -7.47 -12.75 9.32
CA GLY A 67 -8.90 -12.98 9.04
C GLY A 67 -9.83 -11.99 9.76
N ARG A 68 -9.31 -10.93 10.40
CA ARG A 68 -10.14 -9.94 11.10
C ARG A 68 -10.73 -8.95 10.09
N PRO A 69 -11.98 -8.50 10.32
CA PRO A 69 -12.56 -7.40 9.56
C PRO A 69 -11.70 -6.15 9.62
N LEU A 70 -11.71 -5.37 8.53
CA LEU A 70 -11.17 -4.03 8.54
C LEU A 70 -11.96 -3.14 9.51
N ASN A 71 -11.25 -2.44 10.38
CA ASN A 71 -11.78 -1.48 11.33
C ASN A 71 -10.88 -0.22 11.34
N LYS A 72 -11.08 0.68 12.31
CA LYS A 72 -10.27 1.91 12.40
C LYS A 72 -8.83 1.62 12.83
N GLU A 73 -8.62 0.62 13.68
CA GLU A 73 -7.33 0.30 14.30
C GLU A 73 -6.35 -0.36 13.32
N ASN A 74 -6.84 -1.16 12.37
CA ASN A 74 -6.01 -1.83 11.35
C ASN A 74 -6.11 -1.19 9.95
N LEU A 75 -6.67 0.02 9.85
CA LEU A 75 -6.86 0.71 8.58
C LEU A 75 -5.54 1.10 7.92
N CYS A 76 -4.62 1.68 8.71
CA CYS A 76 -3.31 2.09 8.23
C CYS A 76 -2.48 0.87 7.82
N ASP A 77 -2.43 -0.16 8.67
CA ASP A 77 -1.74 -1.42 8.37
C ASP A 77 -2.23 -2.05 7.06
N ALA A 78 -3.55 -2.10 6.84
CA ALA A 78 -4.11 -2.64 5.61
C ALA A 78 -3.77 -1.79 4.38
N LEU A 79 -3.72 -0.46 4.53
CA LEU A 79 -3.29 0.45 3.46
C LEU A 79 -1.81 0.23 3.13
N LEU A 80 -0.94 0.17 4.14
CA LEU A 80 0.49 -0.07 3.99
C LEU A 80 0.75 -1.43 3.33
N ALA A 81 0.05 -2.48 3.76
CA ALA A 81 0.15 -3.82 3.20
C ALA A 81 -0.23 -3.88 1.70
N LEU A 82 -1.18 -3.04 1.26
CA LEU A 82 -1.54 -2.91 -0.15
C LEU A 82 -0.60 -1.99 -0.94
N ASP A 83 -0.06 -0.96 -0.29
CA ASP A 83 0.90 -0.06 -0.90
C ASP A 83 2.28 -0.71 -1.08
N ASP A 84 2.62 -1.66 -0.21
CA ASP A 84 3.83 -2.48 -0.24
C ASP A 84 3.76 -3.66 -1.21
N MET A 85 2.88 -3.56 -2.23
CA MET A 85 2.76 -4.44 -3.41
C MET A 85 4.02 -4.44 -4.30
N ALA A 86 5.13 -4.83 -3.69
CA ALA A 86 6.41 -5.00 -4.31
C ALA A 86 6.38 -6.27 -5.21
N PRO A 87 7.36 -6.46 -6.12
CA PRO A 87 7.38 -7.61 -7.05
C PRO A 87 7.42 -8.99 -6.37
N TRP A 88 7.48 -9.05 -5.04
CA TRP A 88 7.60 -10.26 -4.22
C TRP A 88 6.26 -10.81 -3.70
N VAL A 89 5.12 -10.19 -4.06
CA VAL A 89 3.82 -10.69 -3.60
C VAL A 89 3.45 -12.00 -4.26
N THR A 90 3.00 -12.96 -3.46
CA THR A 90 2.49 -14.25 -3.93
C THR A 90 1.00 -14.34 -3.65
N TYR A 91 0.24 -14.91 -4.58
CA TYR A 91 -1.20 -15.09 -4.46
C TYR A 91 -1.50 -16.56 -4.28
N THR A 92 -2.31 -16.91 -3.27
CA THR A 92 -2.82 -18.27 -3.10
C THR A 92 -4.35 -18.28 -3.08
N LEU A 93 -4.94 -19.36 -3.57
CA LEU A 93 -6.38 -19.58 -3.56
C LEU A 93 -6.76 -20.52 -2.43
N ARG A 94 -7.72 -20.12 -1.59
CA ARG A 94 -8.32 -20.99 -0.57
C ARG A 94 -9.62 -21.59 -1.10
N SER A 95 -9.65 -22.92 -1.18
CA SER A 95 -10.81 -23.69 -1.60
C SER A 95 -11.97 -23.57 -0.62
N ARG A 96 -13.18 -23.80 -1.13
CA ARG A 96 -14.38 -23.92 -0.29
C ARG A 96 -14.30 -25.15 0.62
N PRO A 97 -14.69 -25.06 1.89
CA PRO A 97 -14.66 -26.20 2.83
C PRO A 97 -15.59 -27.35 2.43
N ASN A 98 -16.50 -27.15 1.47
CA ASN A 98 -17.44 -28.16 0.97
C ASN A 98 -17.03 -28.75 -0.39
N ASP A 99 -15.78 -28.62 -0.84
CA ASP A 99 -15.31 -29.38 -2.00
C ASP A 99 -14.97 -30.82 -1.58
N PRO A 100 -15.78 -31.85 -1.92
CA PRO A 100 -15.50 -33.23 -1.53
C PRO A 100 -14.26 -33.82 -2.21
N TYR A 101 -13.65 -33.09 -3.16
CA TYR A 101 -12.39 -33.44 -3.82
C TYR A 101 -11.23 -32.48 -3.48
N GLY A 102 -11.48 -31.49 -2.61
CA GLY A 102 -10.45 -30.56 -2.14
C GLY A 102 -9.59 -31.21 -1.05
N PRO A 103 -8.29 -30.86 -0.95
CA PRO A 103 -7.48 -31.29 0.19
C PRO A 103 -8.15 -30.77 1.48
N ILE A 104 -8.48 -31.70 2.38
CA ILE A 104 -9.24 -31.47 3.62
C ILE A 104 -8.47 -30.57 4.63
N ASP A 105 -7.23 -30.18 4.32
CA ASP A 105 -6.39 -29.39 5.22
C ASP A 105 -5.36 -28.56 4.43
N ASP A 106 -5.80 -27.83 3.40
CA ASP A 106 -4.90 -26.91 2.69
C ASP A 106 -4.81 -25.56 3.44
N GLU A 107 -4.10 -25.60 4.59
CA GLU A 107 -3.82 -24.43 5.43
C GLU A 107 -3.17 -23.28 4.61
N PHE A 108 -2.43 -23.64 3.55
CA PHE A 108 -1.66 -22.73 2.71
C PHE A 108 -2.37 -22.32 1.40
N GLY A 109 -3.29 -23.16 0.91
CA GLY A 109 -4.02 -22.93 -0.33
C GLY A 109 -3.17 -23.22 -1.58
N THR A 110 -3.80 -23.15 -2.75
CA THR A 110 -3.10 -23.35 -4.02
C THR A 110 -2.36 -22.08 -4.43
N THR A 111 -1.03 -22.11 -4.38
CA THR A 111 -0.17 -21.02 -4.86
C THR A 111 -0.30 -20.84 -6.37
N LEU A 112 -0.54 -19.60 -6.80
CA LEU A 112 -0.66 -19.24 -8.21
C LEU A 112 0.72 -19.00 -8.83
N ALA A 113 1.00 -19.72 -9.90
CA ALA A 113 2.18 -19.59 -10.73
C ALA A 113 1.92 -18.62 -11.90
N PRO A 114 2.79 -17.63 -12.14
CA PRO A 114 2.62 -16.68 -13.24
C PRO A 114 2.84 -17.29 -14.63
N ASP A 115 3.53 -18.44 -14.70
CA ASP A 115 3.86 -19.12 -15.96
C ASP A 115 2.67 -19.89 -16.56
N ASP A 116 1.66 -20.22 -15.75
CA ASP A 116 0.41 -20.82 -16.22
C ASP A 116 -0.57 -19.74 -16.70
N ALA A 117 -1.08 -19.88 -17.92
CA ALA A 117 -1.92 -18.85 -18.55
C ALA A 117 -3.22 -18.59 -17.79
N TYR A 118 -3.84 -19.61 -17.21
CA TYR A 118 -5.07 -19.46 -16.43
C TYR A 118 -4.78 -18.81 -15.08
N GLN A 119 -3.78 -19.30 -14.35
CA GLN A 119 -3.39 -18.76 -13.05
C GLN A 119 -2.90 -17.31 -13.17
N ARG A 120 -2.20 -16.96 -14.26
CA ARG A 120 -1.83 -15.58 -14.59
C ARG A 120 -3.05 -14.66 -14.71
N GLN A 121 -4.12 -15.10 -15.36
CA GLN A 121 -5.36 -14.32 -15.41
C GLN A 121 -5.98 -14.13 -14.02
N VAL A 122 -5.91 -15.15 -13.17
CA VAL A 122 -6.38 -15.05 -11.77
C VAL A 122 -5.53 -14.05 -10.98
N ILE A 123 -4.20 -14.08 -11.14
CA ILE A 123 -3.28 -13.11 -10.52
C ILE A 123 -3.61 -11.69 -10.97
N ILE A 124 -3.84 -11.47 -12.28
CA ILE A 124 -4.21 -10.14 -12.80
C ILE A 124 -5.54 -9.68 -12.19
N ALA A 125 -6.54 -10.56 -12.10
CA ALA A 125 -7.81 -10.24 -11.48
C ALA A 125 -7.66 -9.90 -9.99
N ALA A 126 -6.84 -10.66 -9.24
CA ALA A 126 -6.53 -10.40 -7.84
C ALA A 126 -5.84 -9.04 -7.64
N ALA A 127 -4.88 -8.70 -8.51
CA ALA A 127 -4.20 -7.41 -8.49
C ALA A 127 -5.17 -6.26 -8.82
N GLN A 128 -6.06 -6.44 -9.80
CA GLN A 128 -7.09 -5.44 -10.12
C GLN A 128 -8.06 -5.23 -8.95
N LEU A 129 -8.55 -6.30 -8.31
CA LEU A 129 -9.38 -6.21 -7.11
C LEU A 129 -8.65 -5.48 -5.99
N SER A 130 -7.39 -5.84 -5.73
CA SER A 130 -6.57 -5.18 -4.72
C SER A 130 -6.43 -3.68 -4.99
N ARG A 131 -6.28 -3.26 -6.26
CA ARG A 131 -6.23 -1.83 -6.62
C ARG A 131 -7.57 -1.12 -6.40
N ILE A 132 -8.69 -1.78 -6.68
CA ILE A 132 -10.04 -1.23 -6.44
C ILE A 132 -10.27 -1.03 -4.94
N ILE A 133 -9.97 -2.06 -4.14
CA ILE A 133 -10.13 -2.02 -2.69
C ILE A 133 -9.11 -1.07 -2.04
N GLY A 134 -7.86 -1.08 -2.50
CA GLY A 134 -6.82 -0.13 -2.09
C GLY A 134 -7.25 1.32 -2.29
N ARG A 135 -7.86 1.64 -3.44
CA ARG A 135 -8.43 2.98 -3.65
C ARG A 135 -9.53 3.34 -2.64
N LYS A 136 -10.34 2.38 -2.22
CA LYS A 136 -11.36 2.61 -1.18
C LYS A 136 -10.73 2.83 0.20
N LEU A 137 -9.69 2.07 0.52
CA LEU A 137 -8.89 2.25 1.73
C LEU A 137 -8.24 3.63 1.80
N GLU A 138 -7.59 4.06 0.71
CA GLU A 138 -7.01 5.40 0.60
C GLU A 138 -8.04 6.49 0.89
N LEU A 139 -9.24 6.37 0.32
CA LEU A 139 -10.31 7.35 0.52
C LEU A 139 -10.87 7.33 1.95
N GLU A 140 -11.04 6.15 2.54
CA GLU A 140 -11.50 6.02 3.93
C GLU A 140 -10.45 6.57 4.91
N PHE A 141 -9.17 6.27 4.69
CA PHE A 141 -8.06 6.80 5.48
C PHE A 141 -7.98 8.32 5.35
N TYR A 142 -8.16 8.86 4.14
CA TYR A 142 -8.21 10.31 3.93
C TYR A 142 -9.40 10.99 4.63
N ASP A 143 -10.59 10.38 4.58
CA ASP A 143 -11.76 10.88 5.32
C ASP A 143 -11.55 10.80 6.83
N GLN A 144 -10.88 9.76 7.33
CA GLN A 144 -10.48 9.65 8.73
C GLN A 144 -9.51 10.76 9.13
N LEU A 145 -8.45 10.97 8.35
CA LEU A 145 -7.46 12.03 8.55
C LEU A 145 -8.12 13.42 8.60
N LYS A 146 -9.04 13.71 7.67
CA LYS A 146 -9.79 14.97 7.68
C LYS A 146 -10.58 15.19 8.96
N ARG A 147 -11.29 14.16 9.44
CA ARG A 147 -12.09 14.24 10.67
C ARG A 147 -11.19 14.49 11.87
N ASP A 148 -10.05 13.80 11.94
CA ASP A 148 -9.15 13.94 13.09
C ASP A 148 -8.37 15.25 13.06
N LEU A 149 -8.00 15.78 11.89
CA LEU A 149 -7.39 17.10 11.76
C LEU A 149 -8.31 18.24 12.20
N ALA A 150 -9.64 18.06 12.09
CA ALA A 150 -10.62 19.00 12.60
C ALA A 150 -10.78 18.95 14.13
N ASN A 151 -10.24 17.92 14.79
CA ASN A 151 -10.32 17.76 16.25
C ASN A 151 -9.33 18.70 16.98
N PRO A 152 -9.75 19.38 18.06
CA PRO A 152 -8.84 20.13 18.93
C PRO A 152 -7.71 19.30 19.57
N SER A 153 -7.90 17.99 19.76
CA SER A 153 -6.86 17.08 20.23
C SER A 153 -6.41 16.14 19.11
N ILE A 154 -5.12 16.13 18.80
CA ILE A 154 -4.49 15.15 17.92
C ILE A 154 -3.99 14.00 18.81
N CYS A 155 -4.31 12.75 18.47
CA CYS A 155 -3.79 11.59 19.19
C CYS A 155 -2.47 11.11 18.57
N HIS A 156 -1.65 10.49 19.41
CA HIS A 156 -0.30 10.01 19.06
C HIS A 156 -0.35 8.99 17.91
N GLU A 157 -1.29 8.05 17.97
CA GLU A 157 -1.45 6.96 17.01
C GLU A 157 -1.70 7.47 15.59
N LEU A 158 -2.50 8.52 15.43
CA LEU A 158 -2.73 9.13 14.12
C LEU A 158 -1.45 9.73 13.53
N VAL A 159 -0.60 10.34 14.38
CA VAL A 159 0.67 10.91 13.93
C VAL A 159 1.61 9.80 13.45
N LEU A 160 1.60 8.66 14.13
CA LEU A 160 2.31 7.46 13.69
C LEU A 160 1.77 6.93 12.36
N ASP A 161 0.45 6.77 12.21
CA ASP A 161 -0.17 6.29 10.96
C ASP A 161 0.23 7.16 9.75
N VAL A 162 0.18 8.48 9.92
CA VAL A 162 0.58 9.42 8.87
C VAL A 162 2.08 9.35 8.62
N GLY A 163 2.89 9.19 9.67
CA GLY A 163 4.33 9.00 9.55
C GLY A 163 4.69 7.73 8.76
N HIS A 164 4.06 6.59 9.07
CA HIS A 164 4.29 5.32 8.35
C HIS A 164 3.87 5.44 6.88
N THR A 165 2.75 6.13 6.62
CA THR A 165 2.29 6.42 5.25
C THR A 165 3.32 7.25 4.48
N ILE A 166 3.91 8.29 5.10
CA ILE A 166 4.97 9.12 4.51
C ILE A 166 6.22 8.28 4.19
N MET A 167 6.64 7.40 5.11
CA MET A 167 7.78 6.51 4.89
C MET A 167 7.55 5.55 3.72
N SER A 168 6.36 4.94 3.65
CA SER A 168 5.95 4.11 2.50
C SER A 168 5.97 4.89 1.18
N LEU A 169 5.48 6.14 1.17
CA LEU A 169 5.50 7.01 -0.01
C LEU A 169 6.93 7.38 -0.43
N ARG A 170 7.81 7.71 0.51
CA ARG A 170 9.24 7.98 0.24
C ARG A 170 9.90 6.79 -0.42
N ARG A 171 9.75 5.59 0.15
CA ARG A 171 10.34 4.38 -0.45
C ARG A 171 9.85 4.15 -1.87
N ARG A 172 8.55 4.31 -2.13
CA ARG A 172 7.99 4.19 -3.49
C ARG A 172 8.59 5.21 -4.45
N LEU A 173 8.84 6.45 -4.00
CA LEU A 173 9.54 7.46 -4.80
C LEU A 173 10.98 7.05 -5.12
N THR A 174 11.69 6.48 -4.16
CA THR A 174 13.07 5.99 -4.32
C THR A 174 13.13 4.80 -5.29
N GLN A 175 12.25 3.82 -5.11
CA GLN A 175 12.14 2.66 -6.01
C GLN A 175 11.76 3.06 -7.43
N TRP A 176 10.83 4.01 -7.60
CA TRP A 176 10.47 4.55 -8.91
C TRP A 176 11.69 5.18 -9.60
N THR A 177 12.51 5.91 -8.84
CA THR A 177 13.73 6.55 -9.34
C THR A 177 14.75 5.49 -9.81
N TYR A 178 14.99 4.47 -9.00
CA TYR A 178 15.94 3.40 -9.32
C TYR A 178 15.49 2.53 -10.51
N HIS A 179 14.23 2.10 -10.53
CA HIS A 179 13.72 1.24 -11.59
C HIS A 179 13.66 1.96 -12.93
N TRP A 180 13.18 3.20 -13.01
CA TRP A 180 13.07 3.89 -14.30
C TRP A 180 14.45 4.29 -14.87
N GLU A 181 15.43 4.59 -14.01
CA GLU A 181 16.83 4.83 -14.43
C GLU A 181 17.48 3.55 -14.99
N SER A 182 17.01 2.37 -14.57
CA SER A 182 17.49 1.07 -15.05
C SER A 182 16.81 0.55 -16.32
N VAL A 183 15.65 1.10 -16.71
CA VAL A 183 14.93 0.69 -17.93
C VAL A 183 15.41 1.55 -19.11
N SER A 184 16.31 0.98 -19.91
CA SER A 184 16.75 1.56 -21.19
C SER A 184 15.55 1.70 -22.16
N PRO A 185 15.49 2.77 -22.99
CA PRO A 185 14.33 3.08 -23.83
C PRO A 185 14.29 2.18 -25.07
N SER A 186 14.04 0.88 -24.87
CA SER A 186 13.90 -0.07 -25.97
C SER A 186 12.76 -1.04 -25.69
N THR A 187 11.55 -0.51 -25.55
CA THR A 187 10.34 -1.30 -25.85
C THR A 187 9.32 -0.36 -26.47
N SER A 188 8.94 -0.66 -27.72
CA SER A 188 7.90 0.07 -28.45
C SER A 188 6.59 -0.02 -27.66
N PRO A 189 5.92 1.10 -27.31
CA PRO A 189 4.64 1.05 -26.63
C PRO A 189 3.58 0.60 -27.63
N GLU A 190 2.79 -0.41 -27.27
CA GLU A 190 1.53 -0.69 -27.95
C GLU A 190 0.66 0.58 -27.97
N PRO A 191 -0.10 0.82 -29.05
CA PRO A 191 -0.85 2.05 -29.23
C PRO A 191 -2.14 1.99 -28.40
N GLU A 192 -2.06 2.32 -27.11
CA GLU A 192 -3.26 2.75 -26.37
C GLU A 192 -3.61 4.18 -26.82
N SER A 193 -4.63 4.24 -27.67
CA SER A 193 -5.17 5.44 -28.30
C SER A 193 -5.59 6.51 -27.28
N HIS A 194 -4.90 7.65 -27.37
CA HIS A 194 -5.40 9.01 -27.13
C HIS A 194 -6.06 9.33 -25.78
N VAL A 195 -5.25 9.40 -24.73
CA VAL A 195 -5.23 10.62 -23.90
C VAL A 195 -3.78 11.10 -23.86
N ASP A 196 -3.54 12.19 -24.57
CA ASP A 196 -2.27 12.91 -24.63
C ASP A 196 -1.90 13.47 -23.25
N HIS A 197 -1.21 12.67 -22.45
CA HIS A 197 -0.47 13.09 -21.26
C HIS A 197 0.94 12.54 -21.39
N GLY A 198 1.78 13.31 -22.07
CA GLY A 198 3.18 12.98 -22.32
C GLY A 198 3.92 12.44 -21.11
N ARG A 199 4.72 11.41 -21.37
CA ARG A 199 6.03 11.17 -20.75
C ARG A 199 6.08 11.31 -19.23
N ASP A 200 5.57 10.30 -18.51
CA ASP A 200 6.08 9.71 -17.25
C ASP A 200 6.59 10.57 -16.06
N GLY A 201 6.44 11.91 -16.11
CA GLY A 201 6.76 12.83 -15.01
C GLY A 201 5.57 13.14 -14.12
N THR A 202 4.34 12.82 -14.58
CA THR A 202 3.09 13.16 -13.87
C THR A 202 2.79 12.26 -12.69
N SER A 203 3.13 10.96 -12.76
CA SER A 203 2.90 10.03 -11.64
C SER A 203 3.89 10.25 -10.51
N ARG A 204 5.19 10.38 -10.81
CA ARG A 204 6.23 10.70 -9.82
C ARG A 204 5.99 12.05 -9.14
N SER A 205 5.68 13.10 -9.91
CA SER A 205 5.36 14.42 -9.33
C SER A 205 4.12 14.38 -8.45
N ARG A 206 3.07 13.64 -8.83
CA ARG A 206 1.88 13.44 -7.97
C ARG A 206 2.22 12.74 -6.67
N LEU A 207 3.03 11.67 -6.72
CA LEU A 207 3.45 10.92 -5.54
C LEU A 207 4.31 11.79 -4.61
N LYS A 208 5.24 12.56 -5.18
CA LYS A 208 6.08 13.52 -4.46
C LYS A 208 5.23 14.60 -3.78
N ASN A 209 4.29 15.19 -4.52
CA ASN A 209 3.38 16.20 -3.99
C ASN A 209 2.52 15.64 -2.85
N LEU A 210 2.01 14.41 -2.98
CA LEU A 210 1.26 13.76 -1.90
C LEU A 210 2.12 13.57 -0.65
N CYS A 211 3.33 13.03 -0.82
CA CYS A 211 4.29 12.84 0.27
C CYS A 211 4.61 14.17 0.96
N GLN A 212 4.84 15.24 0.20
CA GLN A 212 5.10 16.58 0.73
C GLN A 212 3.91 17.14 1.49
N VAL A 213 2.69 17.04 0.95
CA VAL A 213 1.48 17.54 1.61
C VAL A 213 1.25 16.80 2.92
N LEU A 214 1.41 15.46 2.93
CA LEU A 214 1.30 14.67 4.15
C LEU A 214 2.39 15.03 5.16
N TYR A 215 3.62 15.29 4.71
CA TYR A 215 4.71 15.74 5.58
C TYR A 215 4.39 17.06 6.29
N VAL A 216 3.77 18.02 5.58
CA VAL A 216 3.29 19.27 6.20
C VAL A 216 2.26 18.98 7.29
N TYR A 217 1.28 18.11 7.02
CA TYR A 217 0.29 17.72 8.04
C TYR A 217 0.93 16.98 9.21
N PHE A 218 1.89 16.10 8.95
CA PHE A 218 2.64 15.40 9.98
C PHE A 218 3.37 16.37 10.91
N CYS A 219 4.11 17.34 10.37
CA CYS A 219 4.77 18.36 11.19
C CYS A 219 3.76 19.19 11.99
N TYR A 220 2.62 19.55 11.38
CA TYR A 220 1.55 20.24 12.08
C TYR A 220 0.97 19.43 13.25
N MET A 221 0.68 18.15 13.02
CA MET A 221 0.14 17.23 14.02
C MET A 221 1.13 16.96 15.15
N ARG A 222 2.39 16.66 14.81
CA ARG A 222 3.48 16.39 15.76
C ARG A 222 3.66 17.55 16.73
N ARG A 223 3.66 18.80 16.26
CA ARG A 223 3.80 20.00 17.13
C ARG A 223 2.62 20.19 18.11
N ARG A 224 1.49 19.51 17.90
CA ARG A 224 0.31 19.56 18.79
C ARG A 224 0.33 18.47 19.87
N LEU A 225 1.29 17.55 19.81
CA LEU A 225 1.48 16.54 20.86
C LEU A 225 2.24 17.12 22.07
N PRO A 226 2.17 16.48 23.24
CA PRO A 226 3.03 16.78 24.38
C PRO A 226 4.52 16.73 24.04
N ALA A 227 5.34 17.60 24.64
CA ALA A 227 6.75 17.77 24.27
C ALA A 227 7.59 16.47 24.30
N ASN A 228 7.29 15.56 25.21
CA ASN A 228 7.92 14.24 25.32
C ASN A 228 7.61 13.33 24.12
N GLU A 229 6.41 13.42 23.55
CA GLU A 229 5.99 12.66 22.37
C GLU A 229 6.47 13.27 21.05
N GLN A 230 6.70 14.59 21.03
CA GLN A 230 7.21 15.26 19.82
C GLN A 230 8.58 14.74 19.40
N GLU A 231 9.41 14.35 20.37
CA GLU A 231 10.78 13.87 20.16
C GLU A 231 10.80 12.41 19.75
N SER A 232 9.95 11.56 20.37
CA SER A 232 9.87 10.13 20.02
C SER A 232 9.45 9.89 18.57
N ILE A 233 8.71 10.82 17.97
CA ILE A 233 8.17 10.71 16.60
C ILE A 233 9.14 11.26 15.53
N ARG A 234 10.36 11.71 15.89
CA ARG A 234 11.35 12.14 14.89
C ARG A 234 11.95 11.00 14.07
N THR A 235 11.84 9.79 14.59
CA THR A 235 12.26 8.56 13.91
C THR A 235 11.13 7.55 13.93
N MET A 236 11.20 6.58 13.05
CA MET A 236 10.18 5.54 12.92
C MET A 236 10.85 4.22 12.54
N MET A 237 10.42 3.14 13.18
CA MET A 237 10.76 1.81 12.72
C MET A 237 9.89 1.48 11.50
N VAL A 238 10.54 1.18 10.38
CA VAL A 238 9.88 0.86 9.13
C VAL A 238 10.33 -0.52 8.68
N LEU A 239 9.37 -1.40 8.44
CA LEU A 239 9.64 -2.71 7.87
C LEU A 239 9.50 -2.64 6.36
N TYR A 240 10.59 -2.87 5.65
CA TYR A 240 10.54 -2.92 4.19
C TYR A 240 10.38 -4.35 3.66
N PRO A 241 9.49 -4.59 2.68
CA PRO A 241 9.33 -5.88 2.00
C PRO A 241 10.62 -6.57 1.52
N ASP A 242 11.66 -5.80 1.18
CA ASP A 242 12.96 -6.29 0.72
C ASP A 242 13.98 -6.54 1.85
N ARG A 243 13.67 -6.18 3.09
CA ARG A 243 14.53 -6.39 4.26
C ARG A 243 13.93 -7.38 5.26
N GLU A 244 14.80 -8.08 5.97
CA GLU A 244 14.37 -9.02 7.03
C GLU A 244 14.15 -8.34 8.35
N GLU A 245 14.80 -7.20 8.60
CA GLU A 245 14.75 -6.46 9.85
C GLU A 245 14.07 -5.10 9.65
N GLU A 246 13.48 -4.58 10.72
CA GLU A 246 12.96 -3.22 10.74
C GLU A 246 14.12 -2.23 10.75
N VAL A 247 13.98 -1.16 9.98
CA VAL A 247 14.98 -0.10 9.87
C VAL A 247 14.47 1.12 10.58
N GLN A 248 15.29 1.73 11.41
CA GLN A 248 14.98 3.03 11.98
C GLN A 248 15.26 4.12 10.94
N GLU A 249 14.22 4.83 10.52
CA GLU A 249 14.35 5.98 9.63
C GLU A 249 14.03 7.28 10.32
N SER A 250 14.76 8.33 9.97
CA SER A 250 14.50 9.69 10.44
C SER A 250 13.64 10.45 9.45
N PHE A 251 12.76 11.32 9.95
CA PHE A 251 12.12 12.36 9.14
C PHE A 251 13.13 13.45 8.73
N PRO A 252 12.79 14.35 7.79
CA PRO A 252 13.69 15.44 7.40
C PRO A 252 14.24 16.22 8.60
N ARG A 253 15.56 16.43 8.60
CA ARG A 253 16.28 17.13 9.67
C ARG A 253 15.74 18.53 9.94
N TYR A 254 15.32 19.20 8.87
CA TYR A 254 14.76 20.54 8.90
C TYR A 254 13.35 20.52 8.31
N GLU A 255 12.39 21.17 8.98
CA GLU A 255 11.01 21.31 8.52
C GLU A 255 10.91 22.41 7.45
N SER A 256 11.64 22.24 6.36
CA SER A 256 11.69 23.14 5.20
C SER A 256 11.50 22.36 3.90
N ILE A 257 11.27 23.09 2.80
CA ILE A 257 11.23 22.49 1.46
C ILE A 257 12.58 21.84 1.15
N ASP A 258 13.68 22.56 1.39
CA ASP A 258 15.03 22.04 1.13
C ASP A 258 15.34 20.78 1.96
N GLY A 259 14.94 20.76 3.24
CA GLY A 259 15.12 19.58 4.08
C GLY A 259 14.31 18.38 3.60
N PHE A 260 13.08 18.61 3.11
CA PHE A 260 12.27 17.54 2.49
C PHE A 260 12.91 17.01 1.20
N GLU A 261 13.44 17.89 0.34
CA GLU A 261 14.13 17.49 -0.89
C GLU A 261 15.42 16.70 -0.60
N GLU A 262 16.23 17.14 0.36
CA GLU A 262 17.43 16.44 0.81
C GLU A 262 17.08 15.03 1.33
N TRP A 263 16.05 14.93 2.16
CA TRP A 263 15.58 13.67 2.71
C TRP A 263 15.09 12.67 1.64
N LEU A 264 14.46 13.16 0.57
CA LEU A 264 14.07 12.31 -0.56
C LEU A 264 15.27 11.79 -1.38
N GLN A 265 16.40 12.51 -1.36
CA GLN A 265 17.61 12.12 -2.09
C GLN A 265 18.49 11.13 -1.33
N PHE A 266 18.32 11.01 -0.01
CA PHE A 266 19.15 10.16 0.83
C PHE A 266 18.89 8.67 0.55
N THR A 267 19.82 8.04 -0.18
CA THR A 267 20.04 6.60 -0.22
C THR A 267 20.64 6.19 1.12
N ASP A 268 20.10 5.15 1.76
CA ASP A 268 20.69 4.54 2.95
C ASP A 268 22.17 4.19 2.68
N GLN A 269 23.09 5.00 3.19
CA GLN A 269 24.40 4.48 3.52
C GLN A 269 24.28 3.87 4.92
N PRO A 270 24.68 2.59 5.11
CA PRO A 270 24.83 2.07 6.45
C PRO A 270 25.76 3.02 7.19
N THR A 271 25.29 3.56 8.30
CA THR A 271 26.12 4.38 9.16
C THR A 271 27.18 3.43 9.71
N THR A 272 28.37 3.40 9.08
CA THR A 272 29.57 2.87 9.71
C THR A 272 29.68 3.62 11.03
N GLU A 273 29.46 2.89 12.13
CA GLU A 273 29.83 3.31 13.45
C GLU A 273 31.31 3.69 13.39
N THR A 274 31.59 4.99 13.34
CA THR A 274 32.91 5.48 13.64
C THR A 274 33.08 5.31 15.15
N GLU A 275 33.49 4.12 15.57
CA GLU A 275 34.21 3.94 16.82
C GLU A 275 35.44 4.86 16.75
N MET A 276 35.31 6.06 17.31
CA MET A 276 36.46 6.86 17.70
C MET A 276 37.06 6.18 18.94
N ASP A 277 37.91 5.20 18.66
CA ASP A 277 38.89 4.68 19.61
C ASP A 277 39.73 5.86 20.09
N SER A 278 39.34 6.38 21.25
CA SER A 278 40.04 7.43 21.97
C SER A 278 40.93 6.76 22.99
N ASP A 279 41.91 6.00 22.52
CA ASP A 279 42.96 5.43 23.35
C ASP A 279 44.32 5.61 22.66
N GLN A 280 44.91 6.78 22.87
CA GLN A 280 46.37 6.93 22.93
C GLN A 280 46.74 7.85 24.09
N MET A 281 47.07 7.20 25.22
CA MET A 281 48.14 7.63 26.13
C MET A 281 49.50 7.60 25.43
#